data_AF-A0A4U0GP81-F1
#
_entry.id   AF-A0A4U0GP81-F1
#
_cell.length_a   1.000
_cell.length_b   1.000
_cell.length_c   1.000
_cell.angle_alpha   90.00
_cell.angle_beta   90.00
_cell.angle_gamma   90.00
#
_symmetry.space_group_name_H-M   'P 1'
#
loop_
_entity.id
_entity.type
_entity.pdbx_description
1 polymer ?
#
loop_
_entity_poly.entity_id
_entity_poly.type
_entity_poly.pdbx_seq_one_letter_code
_entity_poly.pdbx_strand_id
1 'polypeptide(L)'
;MSLIGLLICQYGTAQTTTFIKNIQANNTTLVELTDASGQALKKEALYRIKLSVLSTGTRTGAEYLTWYNSLNSVWTLRMVSSAGQVSNHPILVIEDNIVKVKTNHTNMYTIRAFVETYDAANINSLPH
;
A
#
# COMPACT_ATOMS: atom_id res chain seq x y z
N MET A 1 -38.98 -33.42 12.59
CA MET A 1 -37.89 -33.20 11.61
C MET A 1 -36.92 -32.21 12.23
N SER A 2 -35.70 -32.65 12.54
CA SER A 2 -34.68 -31.82 13.20
C SER A 2 -33.86 -31.08 12.16
N LEU A 3 -33.73 -29.76 12.31
CA LEU A 3 -32.94 -28.89 11.44
C LEU A 3 -31.49 -28.92 11.93
N ILE A 4 -30.60 -29.60 11.20
CA ILE A 4 -29.15 -29.54 11.46
C ILE A 4 -28.65 -28.20 10.92
N GLY A 5 -28.26 -27.30 11.84
CA GLY A 5 -27.54 -26.08 11.52
C GLY A 5 -26.09 -26.41 11.15
N LEU A 6 -25.71 -26.08 9.91
CA LEU A 6 -24.32 -26.17 9.46
C LEU A 6 -23.52 -25.02 10.08
N LEU A 7 -22.74 -25.31 11.11
CA LEU A 7 -21.76 -24.37 11.66
C LEU A 7 -20.53 -24.38 10.74
N ILE A 8 -20.41 -23.37 9.88
CA ILE A 8 -19.20 -23.16 9.08
C ILE A 8 -18.19 -22.43 9.97
N CYS A 9 -17.23 -23.16 10.52
CA CYS A 9 -16.07 -22.55 11.16
C CYS A 9 -15.11 -22.10 10.05
N GLN A 10 -15.15 -20.81 9.68
CA GLN A 10 -14.17 -20.23 8.76
C GLN A 10 -12.91 -19.91 9.56
N TYR A 11 -11.90 -20.77 9.45
CA TYR A 11 -10.53 -20.37 9.75
C TYR A 11 -10.07 -19.50 8.59
N GLY A 12 -9.84 -18.21 8.83
CA GLY A 12 -9.36 -17.29 7.80
C GLY A 12 -8.04 -17.77 7.23
N THR A 13 -8.05 -18.27 6.00
CA THR A 13 -6.82 -18.55 5.26
C THR A 13 -6.19 -17.20 4.93
N ALA A 14 -4.95 -16.97 5.37
CA ALA A 14 -4.21 -15.78 4.96
C ALA A 14 -4.24 -15.69 3.43
N GLN A 15 -4.88 -14.64 2.91
CA GLN A 15 -5.13 -14.51 1.47
C GLN A 15 -4.13 -13.53 0.89
N THR A 16 -3.39 -13.97 -0.11
CA THR A 16 -2.56 -13.07 -0.92
C THR A 16 -3.39 -12.57 -2.10
N THR A 17 -3.44 -11.26 -2.29
CA THR A 17 -4.07 -10.63 -3.46
C THR A 17 -3.13 -9.61 -4.09
N THR A 18 -3.33 -9.31 -5.36
CA THR A 18 -2.56 -8.28 -6.05
C THR A 18 -3.47 -7.32 -6.79
N PHE A 19 -3.06 -6.06 -6.89
CA PHE A 19 -3.72 -5.08 -7.72
C PHE A 19 -2.73 -4.06 -8.26
N ILE A 20 -3.14 -3.36 -9.32
CA ILE A 20 -2.38 -2.29 -9.95
C ILE A 20 -3.23 -1.02 -9.96
N LYS A 21 -2.63 0.11 -9.59
CA LYS A 21 -3.28 1.42 -9.64
C LYS A 21 -2.38 2.45 -10.29
N ASN A 22 -2.95 3.26 -11.18
CA ASN A 22 -2.27 4.47 -11.67
C ASN A 22 -2.74 5.66 -10.81
N ILE A 23 -1.79 6.45 -10.33
CA ILE A 23 -2.00 7.54 -9.38
C ILE A 23 -1.38 8.80 -9.97
N GLN A 24 -2.13 9.91 -10.00
CA GLN A 24 -1.60 11.21 -10.41
C GLN A 24 -1.11 11.95 -9.16
N ALA A 25 0.20 12.15 -9.02
CA ALA A 25 0.74 12.86 -7.85
C ALA A 25 1.96 13.72 -8.20
N ASN A 26 2.22 14.72 -7.37
CA ASN A 26 3.41 15.59 -7.41
C ASN A 26 3.86 15.97 -5.99
N ASN A 27 4.69 17.01 -5.86
CA ASN A 27 5.19 17.46 -4.56
C ASN A 27 4.15 18.10 -3.62
N THR A 28 2.99 18.52 -4.13
CA THR A 28 1.92 19.22 -3.39
C THR A 28 0.60 18.47 -3.38
N THR A 29 0.40 17.56 -4.33
CA THR A 29 -0.77 16.68 -4.48
C THR A 29 -0.35 15.27 -4.10
N LEU A 30 -0.34 14.99 -2.80
CA LEU A 30 -0.12 13.65 -2.25
C LEU A 30 -1.43 12.89 -2.32
N VAL A 31 -1.43 11.70 -2.93
CA VAL A 31 -2.65 10.92 -3.14
C VAL A 31 -2.63 9.64 -2.32
N GLU A 32 -3.73 9.37 -1.60
CA GLU A 32 -3.90 8.14 -0.84
C GLU A 32 -3.78 6.89 -1.74
N LEU A 33 -3.00 5.93 -1.29
CA LEU A 33 -2.99 4.59 -1.85
C LEU A 33 -4.15 3.79 -1.25
N THR A 34 -5.24 3.68 -1.99
CA THR A 34 -6.39 2.83 -1.62
C THR A 34 -6.20 1.41 -2.13
N ASP A 35 -7.04 0.49 -1.68
CA ASP A 35 -7.19 -0.84 -2.24
C ASP A 35 -7.78 -0.82 -3.67
N ALA A 36 -7.93 -2.02 -4.26
CA ALA A 36 -8.45 -2.23 -5.61
C ALA A 36 -9.90 -1.73 -5.80
N SER A 37 -10.68 -1.65 -4.73
CA SER A 37 -12.07 -1.19 -4.72
C SER A 37 -12.23 0.30 -4.40
N GLY A 38 -11.12 1.01 -4.17
CA GLY A 38 -11.13 2.42 -3.81
C GLY A 38 -11.31 2.69 -2.31
N GLN A 39 -11.24 1.66 -1.46
CA GLN A 39 -11.35 1.80 -0.01
C GLN A 39 -9.96 1.95 0.64
N ALA A 40 -9.91 2.53 1.84
CA ALA A 40 -8.68 2.62 2.61
C ALA A 40 -8.03 1.24 2.80
N LEU A 41 -6.71 1.20 2.89
CA LEU A 41 -5.98 -0.06 3.10
C LEU A 41 -6.44 -0.72 4.40
N LYS A 42 -6.71 -2.03 4.35
CA LYS A 42 -7.00 -2.84 5.54
C LYS A 42 -5.84 -2.78 6.52
N LYS A 43 -6.16 -2.57 7.80
CA LYS A 43 -5.17 -2.52 8.89
C LYS A 43 -4.62 -3.91 9.25
N GLU A 44 -5.36 -4.97 8.97
CA GLU A 44 -5.00 -6.37 9.24
C GLU A 44 -4.15 -7.01 8.13
N ALA A 45 -3.41 -6.20 7.37
CA ALA A 45 -2.65 -6.68 6.22
C ALA A 45 -1.22 -6.10 6.15
N LEU A 46 -0.33 -6.91 5.57
CA LEU A 46 1.01 -6.49 5.15
C LEU A 46 1.00 -6.23 3.65
N TYR A 47 1.56 -5.10 3.24
CA TYR A 47 1.66 -4.71 1.84
C TYR A 47 3.11 -4.70 1.39
N ARG A 48 3.37 -5.26 0.20
CA ARG A 48 4.56 -4.97 -0.60
C ARG A 48 4.14 -4.10 -1.77
N ILE A 49 4.69 -2.90 -1.84
CA ILE A 49 4.28 -1.86 -2.79
C ILE A 49 5.47 -1.50 -3.66
N LYS A 50 5.33 -1.70 -4.97
CA LYS A 50 6.31 -1.29 -5.98
C LYS A 50 5.75 -0.10 -6.76
N LEU A 51 6.52 0.98 -6.87
CA LEU A 51 6.15 2.20 -7.54
C LEU A 51 7.06 2.45 -8.74
N SER A 52 6.49 2.92 -9.85
CA SER A 52 7.25 3.43 -11.00
C SER A 52 6.54 4.63 -11.63
N VAL A 53 7.30 5.63 -12.10
CA VAL A 53 6.72 6.74 -12.87
C VAL A 53 6.63 6.36 -14.33
N LEU A 54 5.47 6.59 -14.93
CA LEU A 54 5.23 6.34 -16.35
C LEU A 54 5.70 7.54 -17.20
N SER A 55 6.04 7.26 -18.47
CA SER A 55 6.33 8.28 -19.49
C SER A 55 7.39 9.30 -19.10
N THR A 56 8.52 8.83 -18.56
CA THR A 56 9.67 9.67 -18.18
C THR A 56 10.97 9.09 -18.72
N GLY A 57 11.94 9.98 -19.03
CA GLY A 57 13.30 9.59 -19.39
C GLY A 57 14.18 9.22 -18.18
N THR A 58 13.73 9.54 -16.96
CA THR A 58 14.44 9.18 -15.73
C THR A 58 14.22 7.71 -15.40
N ARG A 59 15.29 7.00 -15.00
CA ARG A 59 15.17 5.66 -14.40
C ARG A 59 14.57 5.80 -13.01
N THR A 60 13.29 5.50 -12.87
CA THR A 60 12.56 5.59 -11.61
C THR A 60 12.20 4.20 -11.08
N GLY A 61 11.78 4.14 -9.81
CA GLY A 61 11.43 2.90 -9.15
C GLY A 61 11.60 3.01 -7.65
N ALA A 62 10.68 2.43 -6.89
CA ALA A 62 10.85 2.23 -5.45
C ALA A 62 10.03 1.03 -4.97
N GLU A 63 10.48 0.37 -3.91
CA GLU A 63 9.77 -0.73 -3.26
C GLU A 63 9.69 -0.48 -1.74
N TYR A 64 8.53 -0.76 -1.17
CA TYR A 64 8.24 -0.57 0.25
C TYR A 64 7.52 -1.78 0.83
N LEU A 65 7.77 -2.05 2.11
CA LEU A 65 6.84 -2.78 2.97
C LEU A 65 6.00 -1.77 3.75
N THR A 66 4.72 -2.05 3.94
CA THR A 66 3.80 -1.16 4.67
C THR A 66 2.79 -1.97 5.46
N TRP A 67 2.55 -1.58 6.70
CA TRP A 67 1.61 -2.25 7.61
C TRP A 67 1.09 -1.25 8.64
N TYR A 68 -0.04 -1.57 9.28
CA TYR A 68 -0.51 -0.80 10.42
C TYR A 68 0.09 -1.37 11.70
N ASN A 69 0.80 -0.53 12.47
CA ASN A 69 1.34 -0.90 13.77
C ASN A 69 0.24 -0.69 14.83
N SER A 70 -0.32 -1.77 15.36
CA SER A 70 -1.42 -1.73 16.32
C SER A 70 -1.01 -1.17 17.69
N LEU A 71 0.25 -1.34 18.10
CA LEU A 71 0.76 -0.84 19.39
C LEU A 71 0.76 0.68 19.45
N ASN A 72 1.14 1.32 18.33
CA ASN A 72 1.28 2.77 18.23
C ASN A 72 0.09 3.43 17.50
N SER A 73 -0.86 2.64 17.00
CA SER A 73 -2.01 3.11 16.21
C SER A 73 -1.64 3.94 14.97
N VAL A 74 -0.47 3.66 14.37
CA VAL A 74 0.05 4.37 13.20
C VAL A 74 0.38 3.42 12.05
N TRP A 75 0.20 3.89 10.81
CA TRP A 75 0.83 3.25 9.67
C TRP A 75 2.35 3.33 9.80
N THR A 76 3.01 2.28 9.32
CA THR A 76 4.47 2.19 9.27
C THR A 76 4.88 1.80 7.86
N LEU A 77 5.96 2.41 7.37
CA LEU A 77 6.59 2.06 6.11
C LEU A 77 8.04 1.68 6.34
N ARG A 78 8.53 0.77 5.50
CA ARG A 78 9.96 0.45 5.38
C ARG A 78 10.32 0.47 3.91
N MET A 79 11.20 1.38 3.53
CA MET A 79 11.76 1.40 2.18
C MET A 79 12.70 0.21 2.00
N VAL A 80 12.45 -0.60 0.98
CA VAL A 80 13.27 -1.77 0.62
C VAL A 80 14.31 -1.37 -0.42
N SER A 81 13.88 -0.63 -1.45
CA SER A 81 14.77 -0.12 -2.49
C SER A 81 14.22 1.17 -3.09
N SER A 82 15.11 2.00 -3.64
CA SER A 82 14.71 3.19 -4.38
C SER A 82 15.80 3.59 -5.38
N ALA A 83 15.39 3.97 -6.59
CA ALA A 83 16.27 4.56 -7.59
C ALA A 83 16.64 6.03 -7.30
N GLY A 84 15.96 6.67 -6.33
CA GLY A 84 16.16 8.07 -5.96
C GLY A 84 14.95 8.64 -5.23
N GLN A 85 15.12 9.78 -4.56
CA GLN A 85 14.10 10.43 -3.72
C GLN A 85 13.90 11.92 -4.05
N VAL A 86 14.51 12.39 -5.12
CA VAL A 86 14.41 13.78 -5.60
C VAL A 86 13.67 13.81 -6.94
N SER A 87 13.22 14.98 -7.40
CA SER A 87 12.60 15.13 -8.72
C SER A 87 11.41 14.16 -8.89
N ASN A 88 11.25 13.58 -10.08
CA ASN A 88 10.16 12.71 -10.48
C ASN A 88 10.26 11.27 -9.97
N HIS A 89 11.11 10.99 -8.98
CA HIS A 89 11.14 9.66 -8.38
C HIS A 89 9.91 9.44 -7.49
N PRO A 90 9.26 8.26 -7.54
CA PRO A 90 8.06 8.00 -6.78
C PRO A 90 8.41 7.63 -5.34
N ILE A 91 7.62 8.15 -4.41
CA ILE A 91 7.85 8.02 -2.98
C ILE A 91 6.54 7.61 -2.32
N LEU A 92 6.62 6.59 -1.45
CA LEU A 92 5.55 6.26 -0.53
C LEU A 92 5.81 6.99 0.78
N VAL A 93 4.82 7.71 1.28
CA VAL A 93 4.91 8.48 2.53
C VAL A 93 3.71 8.20 3.42
N ILE A 94 3.83 8.51 4.70
CA ILE A 94 2.69 8.57 5.62
C ILE A 94 2.48 10.03 5.99
N GLU A 95 1.29 10.54 5.72
CA GLU A 95 0.87 11.89 6.10
C GLU A 95 -0.56 11.79 6.65
N ASP A 96 -0.83 12.45 7.78
CA ASP A 96 -2.11 12.36 8.49
C ASP A 96 -2.51 10.92 8.87
N ASN A 97 -1.51 10.07 9.12
CA ASN A 97 -1.70 8.63 9.36
C ASN A 97 -2.43 7.94 8.19
N ILE A 98 -2.13 8.35 6.96
CA ILE A 98 -2.62 7.75 5.72
C ILE A 98 -1.42 7.46 4.82
N VAL A 99 -1.41 6.29 4.19
CA VAL A 99 -0.39 5.90 3.20
C VAL A 99 -0.66 6.65 1.90
N LYS A 100 0.22 7.57 1.53
CA LYS A 100 0.11 8.40 0.34
C LYS A 100 1.28 8.20 -0.62
N VAL A 101 1.06 8.47 -1.89
CA VAL A 101 2.05 8.42 -2.97
C VAL A 101 2.33 9.85 -3.46
N LYS A 102 3.60 10.16 -3.71
CA LYS A 102 4.04 11.44 -4.28
C LYS A 102 5.30 11.32 -5.14
N THR A 103 5.66 12.44 -5.76
CA THR A 103 7.03 12.71 -6.21
C THR A 103 7.54 13.97 -5.49
N ASN A 104 8.83 14.31 -5.66
CA ASN A 104 9.39 15.58 -5.22
C ASN A 104 9.60 16.54 -6.41
N HIS A 105 8.70 16.51 -7.38
CA HIS A 105 8.69 17.39 -8.55
C HIS A 105 7.40 18.21 -8.60
N THR A 106 7.45 19.39 -9.21
CA THR A 106 6.28 20.30 -9.35
C THR A 106 5.26 19.78 -10.37
N ASN A 107 5.72 19.25 -11.50
CA ASN A 107 4.84 18.63 -12.50
C ASN A 107 4.09 17.41 -11.95
N MET A 108 2.86 17.23 -12.42
CA MET A 108 2.05 16.03 -12.16
C MET A 108 2.63 14.83 -12.92
N TYR A 109 2.82 13.71 -12.21
CA TYR A 109 3.25 12.46 -12.81
C TYR A 109 2.22 11.35 -12.59
N THR A 110 2.08 10.50 -13.60
CA THR A 110 1.38 9.22 -13.44
C THR A 110 2.33 8.21 -12.84
N ILE A 111 2.05 7.79 -11.61
CA ILE A 111 2.80 6.77 -10.86
C ILE A 111 1.99 5.49 -10.89
N ARG A 112 2.58 4.39 -11.37
CA ARG A 112 1.99 3.06 -11.29
C ARG A 112 2.42 2.39 -9.99
N ALA A 113 1.44 2.02 -9.19
CA ALA A 113 1.61 1.18 -8.01
C ALA A 113 1.23 -0.26 -8.35
N PHE A 114 2.14 -1.20 -8.12
CA PHE A 114 1.86 -2.63 -8.08
C PHE A 114 1.87 -3.03 -6.60
N VAL A 115 0.74 -3.53 -6.12
CA VAL A 115 0.54 -3.82 -4.70
C VAL A 115 0.27 -5.31 -4.54
N GLU A 116 1.10 -5.96 -3.74
CA GLU A 116 0.87 -7.31 -3.23
C GLU A 116 0.39 -7.16 -1.78
N THR A 117 -0.78 -7.73 -1.47
CA THR A 117 -1.39 -7.69 -0.15
C THR A 117 -1.36 -9.08 0.45
N TYR A 118 -0.87 -9.20 1.67
CA TYR A 118 -0.97 -10.37 2.50
C TYR A 118 -1.97 -10.06 3.63
N ASP A 119 -3.20 -10.56 3.49
CA ASP A 119 -4.21 -10.44 4.54
C ASP A 119 -3.82 -11.37 5.69
N ALA A 120 -3.46 -10.77 6.83
CA ALA A 120 -2.96 -11.50 7.97
C ALA A 120 -4.09 -12.01 8.87
N ALA A 121 -5.35 -11.61 8.61
CA ALA A 121 -6.56 -11.87 9.41
C ALA A 121 -6.50 -11.45 10.89
N ASN A 122 -5.32 -11.09 11.41
CA ASN A 122 -5.08 -10.65 12.77
C ASN A 122 -3.94 -9.64 12.77
N ILE A 123 -4.25 -8.41 13.19
CA ILE A 123 -3.31 -7.29 13.21
C ILE A 123 -2.07 -7.54 14.08
N ASN A 124 -2.16 -8.39 15.10
CA ASN A 124 -1.06 -8.68 16.01
C ASN A 124 0.01 -9.61 15.41
N SER A 125 -0.28 -10.21 14.24
CA SER A 125 0.68 -11.02 13.48
C SER A 125 1.54 -10.19 12.52
N LEU A 126 1.26 -8.89 12.39
CA LEU A 126 2.07 -7.97 11.61
C LEU A 126 3.35 -7.59 12.36
N PRO A 127 4.36 -7.03 11.66
CA PRO A 127 5.56 -6.55 12.32
C PRO A 127 5.27 -5.47 13.37
N HIS A 128 6.03 -5.45 14.47
CA HIS A 128 5.93 -4.47 15.56
C HIS A 128 7.12 -3.54 15.59
#